data_AF-A0A1H8EYC6-F1
#
_entry.id   AF-A0A1H8EYC6-F1
#
_cell.length_a   1.000
_cell.length_b   1.000
_cell.length_c   1.000
_cell.angle_alpha   90.00
_cell.angle_beta   90.00
_cell.angle_gamma   90.00
#
_symmetry.space_group_name_H-M   'P 1'
#
loop_
_entity.id
_entity.type
_entity.pdbx_description
1 polymer ?
#
loop_
_entity_poly.entity_id
_entity_poly.type
_entity_poly.pdbx_seq_one_letter_code
_entity_poly.pdbx_strand_id
1 'polypeptide(L)'
;MWAHAAWQGRFLPHPLPQGERLRAYASWCDAVEGNTTFYATPLRSTVESWAAQTGEDFRFVVKLPKPITHERRLANAGEELRSFLDTMEPLGPRIHALWIQLPASFGPSDVGTLAGFLRGLPASHRYAVEVRHRAFFAEERAARLLEGVLARAGAEWVPFDTVTLFASPPTSDAERDAWVKKPRVPRRTAALTDRPIVRYLGRDDTERTVEGWRPWADVVAGWLREGRSPTVFVHTPDNADAPALARRFHDEVRALVPGLEALPEPVPAEPPTLF
;
A
#
# COMPACT_ATOMS: atom_id res chain seq x y z
N MET A 1 5.87 6.28 -4.04
CA MET A 1 6.14 6.71 -5.43
C MET A 1 7.60 6.43 -5.71
N TRP A 2 7.93 5.57 -6.66
CA TRP A 2 9.29 5.10 -6.95
C TRP A 2 10.20 6.15 -7.62
N ALA A 3 9.72 7.38 -7.77
CA ALA A 3 10.44 8.52 -8.33
C ALA A 3 10.80 9.56 -7.25
N HIS A 4 10.85 9.16 -5.98
CA HIS A 4 11.15 10.08 -4.88
C HIS A 4 12.54 10.69 -5.02
N ALA A 5 12.65 12.01 -4.83
CA ALA A 5 13.91 12.74 -5.07
C ALA A 5 15.03 12.28 -4.13
N ALA A 6 14.72 12.08 -2.84
CA ALA A 6 15.70 11.64 -1.84
C ALA A 6 16.25 10.22 -2.08
N TRP A 7 15.66 9.46 -2.99
CA TRP A 7 16.15 8.11 -3.33
C TRP A 7 17.21 8.14 -4.42
N GLN A 8 17.27 9.20 -5.24
CA GLN A 8 18.23 9.32 -6.33
C GLN A 8 19.64 9.52 -5.76
N GLY A 9 20.60 8.70 -6.17
CA GLY A 9 21.99 8.70 -5.70
C GLY A 9 22.19 8.06 -4.32
N ARG A 10 21.10 7.70 -3.63
CA ARG A 10 21.14 7.07 -2.30
C ARG A 10 20.71 5.60 -2.34
N PHE A 11 19.60 5.33 -3.02
CA PHE A 11 19.05 3.98 -3.19
C PHE A 11 18.95 3.61 -4.67
N LEU A 12 18.64 4.59 -5.51
CA LEU A 12 18.53 4.43 -6.95
C LEU A 12 19.76 5.06 -7.61
N PRO A 13 20.30 4.46 -8.68
CA PRO A 13 21.37 5.08 -9.46
C PRO A 13 21.05 6.53 -9.84
N HIS A 14 22.08 7.37 -9.97
CA HIS A 14 21.90 8.73 -10.46
C HIS A 14 23.07 9.15 -11.39
N PRO A 15 22.77 9.69 -12.59
CA PRO A 15 21.44 9.94 -13.15
C PRO A 15 20.73 8.65 -13.58
N LEU A 16 19.40 8.59 -13.42
CA LEU A 16 18.57 7.47 -13.88
C LEU A 16 17.36 7.99 -14.68
N PRO A 17 17.19 7.54 -15.95
CA PRO A 17 16.03 7.88 -16.77
C PRO A 17 14.72 7.48 -16.08
N GLN A 18 13.65 8.24 -16.30
CA GLN A 18 12.35 7.97 -15.68
C GLN A 18 11.83 6.55 -16.00
N GLY A 19 12.09 6.06 -17.20
CA GLY A 19 11.72 4.72 -17.68
C GLY A 19 12.54 3.57 -17.10
N GLU A 20 13.50 3.84 -16.21
CA GLU A 20 14.28 2.82 -15.50
C GLU A 20 14.09 2.87 -13.97
N ARG A 21 13.43 3.93 -13.46
CA ARG A 21 13.26 4.13 -12.01
C ARG A 21 12.46 3.01 -11.35
N LEU A 22 11.44 2.47 -12.02
CA LEU A 22 10.68 1.37 -11.44
C LEU A 22 11.50 0.07 -11.43
N ARG A 23 12.29 -0.18 -12.48
CA ARG A 23 13.22 -1.33 -12.51
C ARG A 23 14.22 -1.27 -11.37
N ALA A 24 14.83 -0.10 -11.13
CA ALA A 24 15.74 0.09 -10.01
C ALA A 24 15.03 -0.07 -8.66
N TYR A 25 13.82 0.50 -8.51
CA TYR A 25 13.01 0.31 -7.30
C TYR A 25 12.64 -1.16 -7.04
N ALA A 26 12.36 -1.93 -8.11
CA ALA A 26 12.00 -3.34 -8.02
C ALA A 26 13.17 -4.24 -7.56
N SER A 27 14.39 -3.72 -7.50
CA SER A 27 15.51 -4.39 -6.82
C SER A 27 15.52 -4.17 -5.29
N TRP A 28 14.81 -3.15 -4.81
CA TRP A 28 14.69 -2.84 -3.39
C TRP A 28 13.46 -3.48 -2.74
N CYS A 29 12.32 -3.44 -3.42
CA CYS A 29 11.04 -3.93 -2.94
C CYS A 29 10.36 -4.77 -4.02
N ASP A 30 9.54 -5.74 -3.62
CA ASP A 30 8.77 -6.63 -4.49
C ASP A 30 7.31 -6.15 -4.71
N ALA A 31 6.93 -5.05 -4.05
CA ALA A 31 5.60 -4.48 -4.13
C ALA A 31 5.63 -2.95 -4.15
N VAL A 32 4.58 -2.34 -4.74
CA VAL A 32 4.43 -0.89 -4.77
C VAL A 32 2.99 -0.42 -4.66
N GLU A 33 2.79 0.69 -3.95
CA GLU A 33 1.53 1.43 -3.94
C GLU A 33 1.41 2.34 -5.17
N GLY A 34 0.40 2.10 -6.00
CA GLY A 34 -0.01 3.00 -7.08
C GLY A 34 -0.82 4.18 -6.55
N ASN A 35 -0.18 5.14 -5.89
CA ASN A 35 -0.86 6.33 -5.35
C ASN A 35 -1.19 7.39 -6.41
N THR A 36 -0.45 7.43 -7.52
CA THR A 36 -0.63 8.42 -8.60
C THR A 36 -1.95 8.24 -9.34
N THR A 37 -2.39 7.00 -9.50
CA THR A 37 -3.65 6.62 -10.17
C THR A 37 -4.89 7.19 -9.46
N PHE A 38 -4.76 7.54 -8.19
CA PHE A 38 -5.81 8.24 -7.46
C PHE A 38 -6.10 9.63 -8.05
N TYR A 39 -5.07 10.35 -8.45
CA TYR A 39 -5.19 11.72 -8.95
C TYR A 39 -5.40 11.77 -10.46
N ALA A 40 -4.75 10.86 -11.19
CA ALA A 40 -4.88 10.77 -12.64
C ALA A 40 -4.64 9.33 -13.12
N THR A 41 -5.54 8.83 -13.97
CA THR A 41 -5.30 7.61 -14.72
C THR A 41 -4.14 7.86 -15.69
N PRO A 42 -3.05 7.06 -15.66
CA PRO A 42 -1.91 7.24 -16.56
C PRO A 42 -2.28 6.86 -18.01
N LEU A 43 -1.39 7.10 -18.95
CA LEU A 43 -1.54 6.56 -20.30
C LEU A 43 -1.30 5.04 -20.30
N ARG A 44 -1.98 4.29 -21.18
CA ARG A 44 -1.77 2.84 -21.33
C ARG A 44 -0.30 2.49 -21.61
N SER A 45 0.38 3.29 -22.45
CA SER A 45 1.82 3.12 -22.73
C SER A 45 2.71 3.29 -21.49
N THR A 46 2.29 4.12 -20.53
CA THR A 46 2.99 4.25 -19.24
C THR A 46 2.82 2.97 -18.42
N VAL A 47 1.64 2.35 -18.45
CA VAL A 47 1.35 1.09 -17.76
C VAL A 47 2.10 -0.09 -18.40
N GLU A 48 2.14 -0.14 -19.73
CA GLU A 48 2.95 -1.10 -20.50
C GLU A 48 4.44 -0.99 -20.11
N SER A 49 4.94 0.24 -19.97
CA SER A 49 6.31 0.48 -19.48
C SER A 49 6.51 -0.01 -18.04
N TRP A 50 5.52 0.10 -17.15
CA TRP A 50 5.61 -0.44 -15.80
C TRP A 50 5.69 -1.97 -15.79
N ALA A 51 4.87 -2.63 -16.62
CA ALA A 51 4.89 -4.08 -16.78
C ALA A 51 6.26 -4.56 -17.31
N ALA A 52 6.85 -3.87 -18.28
CA ALA A 52 8.16 -4.20 -18.84
C ALA A 52 9.34 -3.98 -17.87
N GLN A 53 9.14 -3.16 -16.83
CA GLN A 53 10.18 -2.86 -15.82
C GLN A 53 10.19 -3.83 -14.64
N THR A 54 9.21 -4.72 -14.51
CA THR A 54 9.00 -5.55 -13.32
C THR A 54 8.84 -7.04 -13.65
N GLY A 55 9.31 -7.91 -12.75
CA GLY A 55 9.07 -9.36 -12.84
C GLY A 55 7.59 -9.71 -12.73
N GLU A 56 7.21 -10.93 -13.12
CA GLU A 56 5.80 -11.38 -13.08
C GLU A 56 5.22 -11.42 -11.66
N ASP A 57 6.06 -11.68 -10.66
CA ASP A 57 5.67 -11.75 -9.25
C ASP A 57 5.61 -10.39 -8.54
N PHE A 58 6.03 -9.32 -9.22
CA PHE A 58 6.01 -7.98 -8.63
C PHE A 58 4.57 -7.49 -8.42
N ARG A 59 4.31 -6.92 -7.25
CA ARG A 59 2.95 -6.63 -6.79
C ARG A 59 2.61 -5.15 -6.87
N PHE A 60 1.68 -4.79 -7.74
CA PHE A 60 1.05 -3.48 -7.73
C PHE A 60 -0.23 -3.51 -6.90
N VAL A 61 -0.30 -2.65 -5.89
CA VAL A 61 -1.54 -2.32 -5.20
C VAL A 61 -2.01 -0.96 -5.71
N VAL A 62 -2.90 -0.98 -6.71
CA VAL A 62 -3.24 0.19 -7.50
C VAL A 62 -4.50 0.85 -6.95
N LYS A 63 -4.40 2.12 -6.60
CA LYS A 63 -5.52 2.86 -6.03
C LYS A 63 -6.53 3.23 -7.10
N LEU A 64 -7.82 2.99 -6.85
CA LEU A 64 -8.88 3.46 -7.74
C LEU A 64 -8.88 5.00 -7.81
N PRO A 65 -9.20 5.59 -8.97
CA PRO A 65 -9.28 7.03 -9.14
C PRO A 65 -10.19 7.71 -8.10
N LYS A 66 -9.80 8.93 -7.71
CA LYS A 66 -10.56 9.82 -6.81
C LYS A 66 -11.99 10.08 -7.32
N PRO A 67 -12.25 10.26 -8.63
CA PRO A 67 -13.62 10.40 -9.13
C PRO A 67 -14.54 9.25 -8.71
N ILE A 68 -14.04 8.00 -8.69
CA ILE A 68 -14.81 6.81 -8.31
C ILE A 68 -15.10 6.82 -6.80
N THR A 69 -14.06 7.01 -5.98
CA THR A 69 -14.13 6.75 -4.53
C THR A 69 -14.57 7.93 -3.69
N HIS A 70 -14.21 9.16 -4.09
CA HIS A 70 -14.43 10.36 -3.28
C HIS A 70 -15.50 11.29 -3.86
N GLU A 71 -15.56 11.45 -5.18
CA GLU A 71 -16.47 12.41 -5.83
C GLU A 71 -17.83 11.75 -6.09
N ARG A 72 -17.83 10.61 -6.77
CA ARG A 72 -19.04 9.79 -6.98
C ARG A 72 -19.41 8.94 -5.77
N ARG A 73 -18.52 8.82 -4.78
CA ARG A 73 -18.72 8.00 -3.57
C ARG A 73 -19.21 6.59 -3.89
N LEU A 74 -18.59 5.95 -4.88
CA LEU A 74 -18.92 4.60 -5.38
C LEU A 74 -20.27 4.46 -6.11
N ALA A 75 -21.02 5.53 -6.31
CA ALA A 75 -22.31 5.50 -7.03
C ALA A 75 -22.12 5.89 -8.51
N ASN A 76 -22.73 5.14 -9.43
CA ASN A 76 -22.74 5.47 -10.86
C ASN A 76 -21.34 5.73 -11.45
N ALA A 77 -20.33 4.93 -11.07
CA ALA A 77 -18.92 5.10 -11.48
C ALA A 77 -18.45 4.01 -12.46
N GLY A 78 -19.39 3.34 -13.15
CA GLY A 78 -19.09 2.16 -13.97
C GLY A 78 -18.32 2.47 -15.25
N GLU A 79 -18.45 3.68 -15.80
CA GLU A 79 -17.67 4.09 -16.98
C GLU A 79 -16.22 4.39 -16.61
N GLU A 80 -16.00 5.16 -15.54
CA GLU A 80 -14.66 5.46 -15.03
C GLU A 80 -13.94 4.21 -14.57
N LEU A 81 -14.66 3.27 -13.94
CA LEU A 81 -14.10 1.98 -13.57
C LEU A 81 -13.64 1.19 -14.79
N ARG A 82 -14.49 1.05 -15.82
CA ARG A 82 -14.13 0.32 -17.05
C ARG A 82 -12.91 0.94 -17.72
N SER A 83 -12.93 2.25 -17.95
CA SER A 83 -11.80 2.98 -18.55
C SER A 83 -10.51 2.80 -17.75
N PHE A 84 -10.59 2.83 -16.43
CA PHE A 84 -9.45 2.60 -15.56
C PHE A 84 -8.91 1.17 -15.67
N LEU A 85 -9.78 0.16 -15.63
CA LEU A 85 -9.40 -1.25 -15.76
C LEU A 85 -8.76 -1.54 -17.12
N ASP A 86 -9.34 -1.02 -18.21
CA ASP A 86 -8.79 -1.17 -19.57
C ASP A 86 -7.38 -0.57 -19.68
N THR A 87 -7.14 0.55 -18.99
CA THR A 87 -5.82 1.18 -18.95
C THR A 87 -4.82 0.37 -18.12
N MET A 88 -5.27 -0.26 -17.04
CA MET A 88 -4.42 -1.05 -16.13
C MET A 88 -4.14 -2.47 -16.65
N GLU A 89 -4.93 -2.97 -17.60
CA GLU A 89 -4.84 -4.32 -18.17
C GLU A 89 -3.42 -4.81 -18.50
N PRO A 90 -2.49 -3.98 -19.04
CA PRO A 90 -1.12 -4.44 -19.33
C PRO A 90 -0.31 -4.93 -18.12
N LEU A 91 -0.69 -4.56 -16.88
CA LEU A 91 -0.05 -5.11 -15.68
C LEU A 91 -0.39 -6.59 -15.46
N GLY A 92 -1.54 -7.04 -15.97
CA GLY A 92 -2.00 -8.42 -15.87
C GLY A 92 -1.95 -8.97 -14.43
N PRO A 93 -1.29 -10.12 -14.18
CA PRO A 93 -1.25 -10.75 -12.86
C PRO A 93 -0.50 -9.91 -11.80
N ARG A 94 0.30 -8.92 -12.22
CA ARG A 94 1.01 -8.02 -11.32
C ARG A 94 0.06 -7.09 -10.56
N ILE A 95 -1.20 -6.93 -11.00
CA ILE A 95 -2.22 -6.25 -10.20
C ILE A 95 -2.56 -7.13 -8.98
N HIS A 96 -1.83 -6.90 -7.89
CA HIS A 96 -2.01 -7.67 -6.68
C HIS A 96 -3.36 -7.35 -6.01
N ALA A 97 -3.77 -6.08 -6.02
CA ALA A 97 -5.09 -5.66 -5.59
C ALA A 97 -5.47 -4.29 -6.18
N LEU A 98 -6.76 -4.12 -6.44
CA LEU A 98 -7.36 -2.82 -6.69
C LEU A 98 -7.81 -2.20 -5.36
N TRP A 99 -7.20 -1.07 -5.02
CA TRP A 99 -7.33 -0.45 -3.71
C TRP A 99 -8.37 0.67 -3.70
N ILE A 100 -9.44 0.45 -2.94
CA ILE A 100 -10.59 1.33 -2.73
C ILE A 100 -10.37 2.08 -1.41
N GLN A 101 -9.62 3.18 -1.46
CA GLN A 101 -9.54 4.08 -0.32
C GLN A 101 -10.77 4.98 -0.27
N LEU A 102 -11.42 5.03 0.89
CA LEU A 102 -12.61 5.82 1.13
C LEU A 102 -12.29 7.10 1.92
N PRO A 103 -13.02 8.21 1.69
CA PRO A 103 -12.83 9.45 2.43
C PRO A 103 -13.18 9.28 3.91
N ALA A 104 -12.68 10.18 4.76
CA ALA A 104 -13.01 10.19 6.19
C ALA A 104 -14.51 10.42 6.47
N SER A 105 -15.25 10.98 5.51
CA SER A 105 -16.71 11.16 5.57
C SER A 105 -17.52 9.95 5.11
N PHE A 106 -16.86 8.84 4.74
CA PHE A 106 -17.54 7.58 4.44
C PHE A 106 -17.72 6.80 5.73
N GLY A 107 -18.93 6.79 6.28
CA GLY A 107 -19.23 6.23 7.59
C GLY A 107 -20.06 4.93 7.53
N PRO A 108 -20.52 4.43 8.69
CA PRO A 108 -21.29 3.18 8.78
C PRO A 108 -22.58 3.18 7.95
N SER A 109 -23.22 4.35 7.78
CA SER A 109 -24.42 4.51 6.94
C SER A 109 -24.14 4.28 5.45
N ASP A 110 -22.91 4.48 4.99
CA ASP A 110 -22.52 4.32 3.59
C ASP A 110 -22.16 2.87 3.23
N VAL A 111 -22.08 1.95 4.20
CA VAL A 111 -21.63 0.55 3.97
C VAL A 111 -22.53 -0.20 2.99
N GLY A 112 -23.82 0.15 2.90
CA GLY A 112 -24.73 -0.38 1.88
C GLY A 112 -24.29 -0.04 0.46
N THR A 113 -23.80 1.20 0.24
CA THR A 113 -23.26 1.66 -1.04
C THR A 113 -21.99 0.91 -1.40
N LEU A 114 -21.07 0.71 -0.43
CA LEU A 114 -19.88 -0.12 -0.63
C LEU A 114 -20.25 -1.54 -1.03
N ALA A 115 -21.23 -2.15 -0.34
CA ALA A 115 -21.69 -3.49 -0.67
C ALA A 115 -22.28 -3.57 -2.09
N GLY A 116 -23.03 -2.56 -2.52
CA GLY A 116 -23.55 -2.46 -3.88
C GLY A 116 -22.44 -2.35 -4.92
N PHE A 117 -21.45 -1.47 -4.66
CA PHE A 117 -20.30 -1.29 -5.53
C PHE A 117 -19.50 -2.59 -5.69
N LEU A 118 -19.11 -3.22 -4.57
CA LEU A 118 -18.33 -4.47 -4.57
C LEU A 118 -19.03 -5.60 -5.32
N ARG A 119 -20.37 -5.73 -5.23
CA ARG A 119 -21.14 -6.73 -5.99
C ARG A 119 -21.08 -6.52 -7.51
N GLY A 120 -20.88 -5.29 -7.97
CA GLY A 120 -20.81 -4.94 -9.38
C GLY A 120 -19.40 -5.03 -9.96
N LEU A 121 -18.38 -5.36 -9.15
CA LEU A 121 -17.00 -5.42 -9.60
C LEU A 121 -16.66 -6.74 -10.31
N PRO A 122 -15.79 -6.73 -11.33
CA PRO A 122 -15.33 -7.96 -11.98
C PRO A 122 -14.65 -8.93 -11.01
N ALA A 123 -15.05 -10.20 -11.04
CA ALA A 123 -14.47 -11.25 -10.17
C ALA A 123 -13.03 -11.64 -10.54
N SER A 124 -12.51 -11.17 -11.69
CA SER A 124 -11.13 -11.41 -12.14
C SER A 124 -10.07 -10.64 -11.35
N HIS A 125 -10.48 -9.68 -10.51
CA HIS A 125 -9.55 -8.89 -9.70
C HIS A 125 -9.77 -9.11 -8.21
N ARG A 126 -8.70 -8.89 -7.45
CA ARG A 126 -8.77 -8.78 -5.99
C ARG A 126 -8.98 -7.33 -5.59
N TYR A 127 -9.75 -7.12 -4.53
CA TYR A 127 -10.09 -5.80 -4.02
C TYR A 127 -9.63 -5.64 -2.58
N ALA A 128 -9.20 -4.43 -2.24
CA ALA A 128 -8.83 -4.08 -0.87
C ALA A 128 -9.40 -2.70 -0.53
N VAL A 129 -9.99 -2.55 0.65
CA VAL A 129 -10.70 -1.35 1.09
C VAL A 129 -9.94 -0.70 2.25
N GLU A 130 -9.67 0.60 2.15
CA GLU A 130 -9.18 1.40 3.28
C GLU A 130 -10.28 2.35 3.74
N VAL A 131 -10.72 2.22 4.99
CA VAL A 131 -11.62 3.18 5.64
C VAL A 131 -10.86 4.09 6.59
N ARG A 132 -11.36 5.31 6.76
CA ARG A 132 -10.75 6.34 7.61
C ARG A 132 -11.71 6.90 8.67
N HIS A 133 -12.99 6.56 8.59
CA HIS A 133 -13.98 7.05 9.52
C HIS A 133 -13.84 6.36 10.89
N ARG A 134 -13.75 7.16 11.95
CA ARG A 134 -13.44 6.69 13.32
C ARG A 134 -14.42 5.63 13.84
N ALA A 135 -15.70 5.73 13.48
CA ALA A 135 -16.73 4.77 13.90
C ALA A 135 -16.36 3.31 13.56
N PHE A 136 -15.71 3.04 12.42
CA PHE A 136 -15.30 1.67 12.07
C PHE A 136 -14.28 1.07 13.03
N PHE A 137 -13.58 1.91 13.80
CA PHE A 137 -12.57 1.48 14.76
C PHE A 137 -13.05 1.59 16.22
N ALA A 138 -13.99 2.49 16.50
CA ALA A 138 -14.49 2.76 17.84
C ALA A 138 -15.79 1.99 18.16
N GLU A 139 -16.55 1.58 17.15
CA GLU A 139 -17.87 0.95 17.31
C GLU A 139 -17.84 -0.47 16.74
N GLU A 140 -17.94 -1.46 17.63
CA GLU A 140 -17.88 -2.88 17.27
C GLU A 140 -18.96 -3.28 16.25
N ARG A 141 -20.16 -2.67 16.34
CA ARG A 141 -21.23 -2.90 15.35
C ARG A 141 -20.85 -2.40 13.96
N ALA A 142 -20.23 -1.23 13.86
CA ALA A 142 -19.78 -0.68 12.59
C ALA A 142 -18.64 -1.51 11.99
N ALA A 143 -17.68 -1.93 12.82
CA ALA A 143 -16.59 -2.82 12.42
C ALA A 143 -17.13 -4.14 11.85
N ARG A 144 -18.01 -4.84 12.59
CA ARG A 144 -18.63 -6.10 12.14
C ARG A 144 -19.44 -5.96 10.85
N LEU A 145 -20.16 -4.85 10.71
CA LEU A 145 -20.92 -4.57 9.49
C LEU A 145 -19.99 -4.46 8.27
N LEU A 146 -18.89 -3.71 8.41
CA LEU A 146 -17.89 -3.57 7.36
C LEU A 146 -17.21 -4.91 7.06
N GLU A 147 -16.70 -5.60 8.08
CA GLU A 147 -16.05 -6.91 7.91
C GLU A 147 -16.95 -7.94 7.23
N GLY A 148 -18.23 -7.99 7.59
CA GLY A 148 -19.19 -8.87 6.93
C GLY A 148 -19.43 -8.53 5.46
N VAL A 149 -19.41 -7.25 5.09
CA VAL A 149 -19.51 -6.83 3.68
C VAL A 149 -18.24 -7.19 2.91
N LEU A 150 -17.07 -6.92 3.48
CA LEU A 150 -15.78 -7.19 2.85
C LEU A 150 -15.55 -8.70 2.68
N ALA A 151 -15.82 -9.50 3.71
CA ALA A 151 -15.68 -10.95 3.67
C ALA A 151 -16.58 -11.59 2.58
N ARG A 152 -17.84 -11.15 2.45
CA ARG A 152 -18.73 -11.63 1.38
C ARG A 152 -18.24 -11.29 -0.02
N ALA A 153 -17.51 -10.19 -0.17
CA ALA A 153 -16.94 -9.76 -1.44
C ALA A 153 -15.53 -10.33 -1.70
N GLY A 154 -14.96 -11.09 -0.75
CA GLY A 154 -13.55 -11.51 -0.81
C GLY A 154 -12.57 -10.34 -0.82
N ALA A 155 -12.97 -9.19 -0.27
CA ALA A 155 -12.16 -7.98 -0.23
C ALA A 155 -11.41 -7.87 1.11
N GLU A 156 -10.17 -7.42 1.06
CA GLU A 156 -9.39 -7.18 2.28
C GLU A 156 -9.70 -5.81 2.89
N TRP A 157 -9.54 -5.69 4.21
CA TRP A 157 -9.47 -4.39 4.88
C TRP A 157 -8.02 -3.99 5.05
N VAL A 158 -7.57 -2.97 4.29
CA VAL A 158 -6.25 -2.35 4.46
C VAL A 158 -6.25 -1.46 5.71
N PRO A 159 -5.55 -1.84 6.80
CA PRO A 159 -5.34 -0.95 7.92
C PRO A 159 -4.29 0.10 7.54
N PHE A 160 -4.54 1.34 7.97
CA PHE A 160 -3.52 2.39 7.94
C PHE A 160 -3.06 2.65 9.38
N ASP A 161 -2.07 1.91 9.87
CA ASP A 161 -1.57 2.08 11.23
C ASP A 161 -0.81 3.40 11.35
N THR A 162 -1.35 4.32 12.13
CA THR A 162 -0.77 5.65 12.39
C THR A 162 -0.37 5.82 13.86
N VAL A 163 -0.45 4.74 14.66
CA VAL A 163 -0.22 4.80 16.11
C VAL A 163 1.17 5.34 16.42
N THR A 164 2.19 4.91 15.67
CA THR A 164 3.58 5.37 15.90
C THR A 164 3.77 6.85 15.61
N LEU A 165 3.21 7.35 14.50
CA LEU A 165 3.23 8.79 14.20
C LEU A 165 2.62 9.62 15.33
N PHE A 166 1.51 9.17 15.91
CA PHE A 166 0.77 9.93 16.92
C PHE A 166 1.20 9.67 18.38
N ALA A 167 2.25 8.87 18.60
CA ALA A 167 2.70 8.50 19.94
C ALA A 167 3.31 9.66 20.73
N SER A 168 3.92 10.65 20.06
CA SER A 168 4.39 11.89 20.70
C SER A 168 4.46 13.05 19.70
N PRO A 169 4.49 14.31 20.15
CA PRO A 169 4.48 15.49 19.26
C PRO A 169 5.57 15.45 18.16
N PRO A 170 5.33 16.10 17.01
CA PRO A 170 6.24 16.06 15.87
C PRO A 170 7.56 16.78 16.15
N THR A 171 8.69 16.19 15.74
CA THR A 171 10.05 16.74 15.95
C THR A 171 10.66 17.37 14.69
N SER A 172 10.02 17.23 13.53
CA SER A 172 10.47 17.78 12.24
C SER A 172 9.32 18.49 11.50
N ASP A 173 9.63 19.18 10.40
CA ASP A 173 8.61 19.77 9.53
C ASP A 173 7.79 18.72 8.78
N ALA A 174 8.43 17.64 8.32
CA ALA A 174 7.72 16.55 7.65
C ALA A 174 6.76 15.85 8.63
N GLU A 175 7.18 15.59 9.87
CA GLU A 175 6.28 15.08 10.92
C GLU A 175 5.15 16.06 11.22
N ARG A 176 5.40 17.38 11.29
CA ARG A 176 4.34 18.38 11.48
C ARG A 176 3.31 18.32 10.36
N ASP A 177 3.76 18.25 9.11
CA ASP A 177 2.87 18.14 7.94
C ASP A 177 2.03 16.86 7.99
N ALA A 178 2.67 15.72 8.28
CA ALA A 178 1.99 14.45 8.44
C ALA A 178 1.00 14.47 9.63
N TRP A 179 1.38 15.05 10.76
CA TRP A 179 0.56 15.13 11.96
C TRP A 179 -0.77 15.85 11.74
N VAL A 180 -0.77 16.88 10.88
CA VAL A 180 -1.97 17.66 10.52
C VAL A 180 -2.83 16.90 9.51
N LYS A 181 -2.22 16.24 8.52
CA LYS A 181 -2.93 15.66 7.37
C LYS A 181 -3.41 14.22 7.57
N LYS A 182 -2.72 13.42 8.38
CA LYS A 182 -2.96 11.97 8.49
C LYS A 182 -4.11 11.69 9.47
N PRO A 183 -4.99 10.72 9.16
CA PRO A 183 -6.06 10.34 10.07
C PRO A 183 -5.48 9.64 11.31
N ARG A 184 -6.09 9.87 12.48
CA ARG A 184 -5.77 9.15 13.72
C ARG A 184 -6.59 7.86 13.76
N VAL A 185 -5.98 6.77 13.33
CA VAL A 185 -6.62 5.44 13.26
C VAL A 185 -5.75 4.42 14.00
N PRO A 186 -6.37 3.53 14.81
CA PRO A 186 -5.63 2.57 15.60
C PRO A 186 -5.08 1.44 14.73
N ARG A 187 -4.12 0.71 15.28
CA ARG A 187 -3.66 -0.56 14.72
C ARG A 187 -4.81 -1.58 14.70
N ARG A 188 -4.99 -2.24 13.56
CA ARG A 188 -5.91 -3.37 13.36
C ARG A 188 -5.14 -4.51 12.70
N THR A 189 -5.07 -5.67 13.33
CA THR A 189 -4.23 -6.82 12.92
C THR A 189 -5.03 -8.01 12.40
N ALA A 190 -6.34 -7.89 12.23
CA ALA A 190 -7.15 -8.96 11.66
C ALA A 190 -7.02 -9.00 10.13
N ALA A 191 -6.84 -10.19 9.55
CA ALA A 191 -6.81 -10.39 8.10
C ALA A 191 -8.10 -11.06 7.63
N LEU A 192 -8.80 -10.45 6.68
CA LEU A 192 -10.06 -10.98 6.14
C LEU A 192 -9.82 -11.97 4.98
N THR A 193 -8.65 -11.92 4.35
CA THR A 193 -8.29 -12.74 3.19
C THR A 193 -6.97 -13.48 3.39
N ASP A 194 -6.63 -14.35 2.44
CA ASP A 194 -5.33 -15.01 2.34
C ASP A 194 -4.19 -14.07 1.90
N ARG A 195 -4.49 -12.80 1.57
CA ARG A 195 -3.53 -11.80 1.07
C ARG A 195 -3.68 -10.47 1.82
N PRO A 196 -3.40 -10.43 3.13
CA PRO A 196 -3.55 -9.21 3.91
C PRO A 196 -2.61 -8.12 3.41
N ILE A 197 -3.10 -6.88 3.37
CA ILE A 197 -2.31 -5.71 3.00
C ILE A 197 -2.24 -4.78 4.20
N VAL A 198 -1.05 -4.28 4.54
CA VAL A 198 -0.82 -3.37 5.68
C VAL A 198 -0.19 -2.08 5.18
N ARG A 199 -0.67 -0.95 5.68
CA ARG A 199 0.01 0.34 5.54
C ARG A 199 0.41 0.81 6.93
N TYR A 200 1.70 0.92 7.16
CA TYR A 200 2.28 1.36 8.42
C TYR A 200 2.89 2.75 8.23
N LEU A 201 2.57 3.69 9.11
CA LEU A 201 3.18 5.03 9.15
C LEU A 201 3.96 5.21 10.45
N GLY A 202 5.28 5.19 10.31
CA GLY A 202 6.22 5.50 11.38
C GLY A 202 6.45 6.99 11.54
N ARG A 203 7.70 7.31 11.83
CA ARG A 203 8.23 8.63 12.16
C ARG A 203 9.46 8.94 11.32
N ASP A 204 9.94 10.16 11.39
CA ASP A 204 11.23 10.48 10.75
C ASP A 204 12.40 9.84 11.52
N ASP A 205 12.24 9.68 12.84
CA ASP A 205 13.15 8.87 13.64
C ASP A 205 13.01 7.37 13.26
N THR A 206 14.07 6.84 12.66
CA THR A 206 14.15 5.44 12.21
C THR A 206 14.01 4.45 13.37
N GLU A 207 14.60 4.72 14.53
CA GLU A 207 14.53 3.80 15.67
C GLU A 207 13.13 3.78 16.28
N ARG A 208 12.45 4.94 16.32
CA ARG A 208 11.03 5.02 16.72
C ARG A 208 10.11 4.31 15.73
N THR A 209 10.39 4.41 14.44
CA THR A 209 9.68 3.68 13.39
C THR A 209 9.82 2.17 13.60
N VAL A 210 11.04 1.69 13.84
CA VAL A 210 11.31 0.26 14.05
C VAL A 210 10.68 -0.23 15.36
N GLU A 211 10.81 0.52 16.46
CA GLU A 211 10.13 0.22 17.72
C GLU A 211 8.61 0.08 17.51
N GLY A 212 8.05 0.99 16.71
CA GLY A 212 6.63 1.06 16.44
C GLY A 212 6.05 -0.12 15.65
N TRP A 213 6.80 -0.69 14.71
CA TRP A 213 6.31 -1.81 13.88
C TRP A 213 6.48 -3.18 14.51
N ARG A 214 7.12 -3.33 15.68
CA ARG A 214 7.44 -4.66 16.24
C ARG A 214 6.24 -5.60 16.30
N PRO A 215 5.04 -5.14 16.74
CA PRO A 215 3.86 -6.01 16.74
C PRO A 215 3.42 -6.47 15.34
N TRP A 216 3.74 -5.71 14.29
CA TRP A 216 3.50 -6.14 12.92
C TRP A 216 4.44 -7.25 12.47
N ALA A 217 5.69 -7.29 12.93
CA ALA A 217 6.60 -8.38 12.58
C ALA A 217 6.04 -9.74 13.03
N ASP A 218 5.54 -9.82 14.27
CA ASP A 218 4.92 -11.04 14.81
C ASP A 218 3.62 -11.40 14.07
N VAL A 219 2.77 -10.41 13.78
CA VAL A 219 1.49 -10.62 13.06
C VAL A 219 1.75 -11.14 11.65
N VAL A 220 2.67 -10.51 10.92
CA VAL A 220 3.02 -10.90 9.55
C VAL A 220 3.69 -12.28 9.54
N ALA A 221 4.56 -12.56 10.49
CA ALA A 221 5.14 -13.90 10.66
C ALA A 221 4.06 -14.95 10.95
N GLY A 222 3.06 -14.62 11.78
CA GLY A 222 1.89 -15.47 12.02
C GLY A 222 1.12 -15.78 10.73
N TRP A 223 0.78 -14.74 9.96
CA TRP A 223 0.11 -14.89 8.67
C TRP A 223 0.88 -15.75 7.66
N LEU A 224 2.21 -15.57 7.58
CA LEU A 224 3.05 -16.41 6.71
C LEU A 224 3.02 -17.88 7.14
N ARG A 225 3.05 -18.18 8.45
CA ARG A 225 2.92 -19.56 8.97
C ARG A 225 1.55 -20.17 8.72
N GLU A 226 0.50 -19.34 8.63
CA GLU A 226 -0.85 -19.75 8.21
C GLU A 226 -0.94 -20.01 6.69
N GLY A 227 0.13 -19.77 5.92
CA GLY A 227 0.13 -19.91 4.46
C GLY A 227 -0.47 -18.71 3.72
N ARG A 228 -0.65 -17.56 4.40
CA ARG A 228 -1.08 -16.32 3.75
C ARG A 228 0.10 -15.65 3.03
N SER A 229 -0.22 -14.75 2.11
CA SER A 229 0.73 -13.96 1.34
C SER A 229 0.55 -12.46 1.63
N PRO A 230 1.07 -11.96 2.77
CA PRO A 230 0.96 -10.55 3.15
C PRO A 230 1.70 -9.61 2.19
N THR A 231 1.25 -8.36 2.13
CA THR A 231 1.97 -7.24 1.50
C THR A 231 2.01 -6.07 2.49
N VAL A 232 3.20 -5.58 2.84
CA VAL A 232 3.38 -4.53 3.86
C VAL A 232 4.05 -3.31 3.25
N PHE A 233 3.42 -2.15 3.41
CA PHE A 233 3.96 -0.86 3.00
C PHE A 233 4.40 -0.06 4.23
N VAL A 234 5.70 0.23 4.28
CA VAL A 234 6.29 1.09 5.31
C VAL A 234 6.37 2.52 4.77
N HIS A 235 5.76 3.45 5.49
CA HIS A 235 5.81 4.88 5.21
C HIS A 235 6.45 5.62 6.38
N THR A 236 7.18 6.69 6.06
CA THR A 236 7.58 7.74 7.01
C THR A 236 6.99 9.08 6.53
N PRO A 237 6.95 10.12 7.37
CA PRO A 237 6.46 11.43 6.96
C PRO A 237 7.08 11.96 5.67
N ASP A 238 8.40 11.85 5.50
CA ASP A 238 9.12 12.26 4.30
C ASP A 238 9.37 11.14 3.28
N ASN A 239 9.20 9.87 3.67
CA ASN A 239 9.55 8.67 2.90
C ASN A 239 11.01 8.60 2.43
N ALA A 240 11.92 9.40 2.99
CA ALA A 240 13.32 9.42 2.57
C ALA A 240 13.98 8.07 2.79
N ASP A 241 13.69 7.39 3.91
CA ASP A 241 14.27 6.10 4.31
C ASP A 241 13.40 4.88 3.98
N ALA A 242 12.22 5.08 3.39
CA ALA A 242 11.22 4.03 3.24
C ALA A 242 11.72 2.74 2.56
N PRO A 243 12.55 2.77 1.49
CA PRO A 243 13.07 1.53 0.90
C PRO A 243 13.95 0.71 1.86
N ALA A 244 14.86 1.36 2.58
CA ALA A 244 15.73 0.68 3.55
C ALA A 244 14.92 0.14 4.74
N LEU A 245 13.94 0.91 5.23
CA LEU A 245 13.05 0.48 6.30
C LEU A 245 12.18 -0.71 5.86
N ALA A 246 11.63 -0.70 4.64
CA ALA A 246 10.87 -1.84 4.13
C ALA A 246 11.70 -3.13 4.10
N ARG A 247 12.98 -3.06 3.70
CA ARG A 247 13.89 -4.21 3.74
C ARG A 247 14.22 -4.64 5.16
N ARG A 248 14.50 -3.70 6.07
CA ARG A 248 14.73 -4.01 7.49
C ARG A 248 13.53 -4.74 8.10
N PHE A 249 12.30 -4.29 7.83
CA PHE A 249 11.09 -4.98 8.27
C PHE A 249 11.00 -6.41 7.71
N HIS A 250 11.28 -6.57 6.42
CA HIS A 250 11.30 -7.88 5.77
C HIS A 250 12.32 -8.83 6.43
N ASP A 251 13.54 -8.36 6.69
CA ASP A 251 14.59 -9.17 7.32
C ASP A 251 14.25 -9.55 8.77
N GLU A 252 13.62 -8.65 9.52
CA GLU A 252 13.09 -8.94 10.86
C GLU A 252 12.00 -10.04 10.81
N VAL A 253 11.08 -9.99 9.84
CA VAL A 253 10.06 -11.04 9.63
C VAL A 253 10.72 -12.36 9.19
N ARG A 254 11.72 -12.31 8.31
CA ARG A 254 12.46 -13.48 7.83
C ARG A 254 13.21 -14.18 8.97
N ALA A 255 13.72 -13.45 9.94
CA ALA A 255 14.31 -14.03 11.15
C ALA A 255 13.27 -14.82 11.99
N LEU A 256 11.99 -14.44 11.92
CA LEU A 256 10.89 -15.14 12.60
C LEU A 256 10.31 -16.31 11.78
N VAL A 257 10.48 -16.32 10.46
CA VAL A 257 9.93 -17.34 9.54
C VAL A 257 11.04 -17.97 8.70
N PRO A 258 11.71 -19.02 9.21
CA PRO A 258 12.71 -19.75 8.44
C PRO A 258 12.10 -20.29 7.14
N GLY A 259 12.69 -19.95 6.00
CA GLY A 259 12.20 -20.32 4.67
C GLY A 259 11.51 -19.20 3.90
N LEU A 260 11.26 -18.03 4.51
CA LEU A 260 10.91 -16.84 3.75
C LEU A 260 12.10 -16.42 2.87
N GLU A 261 11.86 -16.29 1.57
CA GLU A 261 12.85 -15.86 0.59
C GLU A 261 13.37 -14.46 0.91
N ALA A 262 14.64 -14.20 0.60
CA ALA A 262 15.18 -12.85 0.71
C ALA A 262 14.65 -11.98 -0.43
N LEU A 263 14.48 -10.67 -0.17
CA LEU A 263 14.22 -9.71 -1.24
C LEU A 263 15.41 -9.66 -2.22
N PRO A 264 15.18 -9.31 -3.51
CA PRO A 264 16.26 -9.21 -4.50
C PRO A 264 17.39 -8.30 -4.03
N GLU A 265 18.62 -8.56 -4.47
CA GLU A 265 19.74 -7.67 -4.18
C GLU A 265 19.56 -6.30 -4.88
N PRO A 266 19.68 -5.17 -4.17
CA PRO A 266 19.55 -3.86 -4.77
C PRO A 266 20.60 -3.58 -5.85
N VAL A 267 20.18 -2.90 -6.92
CA VAL A 267 21.13 -2.35 -7.89
C VAL A 267 21.98 -1.27 -7.19
N PRO A 268 23.33 -1.31 -7.30
CA PRO A 268 24.21 -0.31 -6.69
C PRO A 268 23.87 1.12 -7.14
N ALA A 269 23.89 2.07 -6.21
CA ALA A 269 23.60 3.48 -6.50
C ALA A 269 24.76 4.20 -7.24
N GLU A 270 25.98 3.69 -7.13
CA GLU A 270 27.16 4.17 -7.85
C GLU A 270 27.48 3.23 -9.02
N PRO A 271 27.96 3.75 -10.17
CA PRO A 271 28.48 2.89 -11.23
C PRO A 271 29.66 2.08 -10.69
N PRO A 272 29.81 0.80 -11.08
CA PRO A 272 30.98 0.03 -10.69
C PRO A 272 32.23 0.78 -11.16
N THR A 273 33.10 1.11 -10.21
CA THR A 273 34.42 1.65 -10.52
C THR A 273 35.17 0.60 -11.34
N LEU A 274 35.34 0.86 -12.63
CA LEU A 274 36.24 0.09 -13.49
C LEU A 274 37.66 0.38 -12.99
N PHE A 275 38.24 -0.56 -12.24
CA PHE A 275 39.66 -0.60 -11.93
C PHE A 275 40.46 -1.07 -13.15
#